data_AF-A0A815EVU0-F1
#
_entry.id   AF-A0A815EVU0-F1
#
_cell.length_a   1.000
_cell.length_b   1.000
_cell.length_c   1.000
_cell.angle_alpha   90.00
_cell.angle_beta   90.00
_cell.angle_gamma   90.00
#
_symmetry.space_group_name_H-M   'P 1'
#
loop_
_entity.id
_entity.type
_entity.pdbx_description
1 polymer ?
#
loop_
_entity_poly.entity_id
_entity_poly.type
_entity_poly.pdbx_seq_one_letter_code
_entity_poly.pdbx_strand_id
1 'polypeptide(L)'
;MYTAIGLKKKGSPIGYVKCIIWITHLLLYLISGIFLFVFVWFLAIEIRYSNRQCHPYNQSFDLPLVNLWNVSTKLRLNHYQVHGSHNSYTSSLTHQLTHGIRQFELDIHLTLSSNDQFAVYHLQLVDDKTVCYCLRECLTQIFKWIRENSTHFTIYLFIEIKSMIYEDLRVGVIGVKCKHLELVKQYFLDIFTNLILPDQIQGNYSTVTEALKQQKLDEMRNDYDYHGYGWLPLELSIGKIIPVFLDDAHNRADNIPCLTSSPDLEHRFFFIAQSHLDRSYSAIVSIGNPLSIENERQVNESLSEGKLVRILAYNKEQYKRVVNLGVHIISIDYNENDNYAPSFICNKRTAPPFCLTQNLSNHLNLL
;
A
#
# COMPACT_ATOMS: atom_id res chain seq x y z
N MET A 1 59.94 -22.81 -53.38
CA MET A 1 58.60 -23.42 -53.30
C MET A 1 58.25 -23.52 -51.82
N TYR A 2 57.15 -22.90 -51.42
CA TYR A 2 56.58 -22.73 -50.07
C TYR A 2 57.24 -21.73 -49.11
N THR A 3 56.54 -20.60 -49.05
CA THR A 3 56.68 -19.41 -48.24
C THR A 3 56.40 -19.68 -46.76
N ALA A 4 57.21 -19.08 -45.90
CA ALA A 4 56.95 -18.97 -44.48
C ALA A 4 55.69 -18.12 -44.20
N ILE A 5 54.75 -18.66 -43.42
CA ILE A 5 53.77 -17.86 -42.67
C ILE A 5 54.05 -18.13 -41.19
N GLY A 6 54.64 -17.13 -40.54
CA GLY A 6 54.86 -17.12 -39.11
C GLY A 6 53.54 -16.89 -38.37
N LEU A 7 53.24 -17.76 -37.42
CA LEU A 7 52.39 -17.45 -36.28
C LEU A 7 53.23 -17.61 -35.01
N LYS A 8 53.85 -16.48 -34.65
CA LYS A 8 54.52 -16.25 -33.37
C LYS A 8 53.45 -15.74 -32.39
N LYS A 9 53.12 -16.53 -31.37
CA LYS A 9 52.74 -16.06 -30.01
C LYS A 9 52.50 -17.26 -29.08
N LYS A 10 53.58 -17.80 -28.51
CA LYS A 10 53.51 -18.47 -27.20
C LYS A 10 53.45 -17.36 -26.15
N GLY A 11 52.27 -17.10 -25.58
CA GLY A 11 52.16 -16.27 -24.39
C GLY A 11 52.95 -16.93 -23.26
N SER A 12 53.85 -16.20 -22.60
CA SER A 12 54.63 -16.78 -21.50
C SER A 12 53.70 -17.04 -20.29
N PRO A 13 53.89 -18.15 -19.54
CA PRO A 13 53.11 -18.43 -18.34
C PRO A 13 53.22 -17.32 -17.27
N ILE A 14 54.30 -16.53 -17.32
CA ILE A 14 54.52 -15.37 -16.43
C ILE A 14 53.54 -14.23 -16.70
N GLY A 15 53.12 -14.03 -17.96
CA GLY A 15 52.11 -13.02 -18.31
C GLY A 15 50.72 -13.37 -17.79
N TYR A 16 50.35 -14.66 -17.82
CA TYR A 16 49.10 -15.16 -17.24
C TYR A 16 49.07 -15.05 -15.71
N VAL A 17 50.16 -15.41 -15.03
CA VAL A 17 50.26 -15.29 -13.56
C VAL A 17 50.18 -13.82 -13.11
N LYS A 18 50.85 -12.89 -13.80
CA LYS A 18 50.74 -11.44 -13.49
C LYS A 18 49.32 -10.89 -13.74
N CYS A 19 48.63 -11.36 -14.78
CA CYS A 19 47.24 -10.98 -15.05
C CYS A 19 46.30 -11.47 -13.94
N ILE A 20 46.45 -12.72 -13.49
CA ILE A 20 45.65 -13.30 -12.40
C ILE A 20 45.90 -12.55 -11.08
N ILE A 21 47.15 -12.22 -10.76
CA ILE A 21 47.49 -11.44 -9.56
C ILE A 21 46.88 -10.03 -9.63
N TRP A 22 46.91 -9.38 -10.80
CA TRP A 22 46.33 -8.05 -10.96
C TRP A 22 44.80 -8.07 -10.84
N ILE A 23 44.14 -9.05 -11.47
CA ILE A 23 42.67 -9.25 -11.36
C ILE A 23 42.27 -9.57 -9.91
N THR A 24 43.02 -10.42 -9.21
CA THR A 24 42.73 -10.75 -7.80
C THR A 24 42.92 -9.54 -6.89
N HIS A 25 43.96 -8.72 -7.08
CA HIS A 25 44.09 -7.47 -6.36
C HIS A 25 42.95 -6.49 -6.65
N LEU A 26 42.57 -6.33 -7.92
CA LEU A 26 41.45 -5.46 -8.31
C LEU A 26 40.13 -5.93 -7.66
N LEU A 27 39.86 -7.25 -7.66
CA LEU A 27 38.72 -7.84 -6.98
C LEU A 27 38.76 -7.60 -5.47
N LEU A 28 39.92 -7.77 -4.83
CA LEU A 28 40.10 -7.49 -3.40
C LEU A 28 39.84 -6.01 -3.07
N TYR A 29 40.33 -5.08 -3.90
CA TYR A 29 40.06 -3.65 -3.71
C TYR A 29 38.57 -3.34 -3.87
N LEU A 30 37.92 -3.90 -4.89
CA LEU A 30 36.47 -3.75 -5.09
C LEU A 30 35.67 -4.30 -3.91
N ILE A 31 35.99 -5.51 -3.44
CA ILE A 31 35.34 -6.11 -2.28
C ILE A 31 35.56 -5.27 -1.02
N SER A 32 36.79 -4.78 -0.80
CA SER A 32 37.10 -3.93 0.35
C SER A 32 36.36 -2.59 0.31
N GLY A 33 36.21 -2.00 -0.88
CA GLY A 33 35.48 -0.76 -1.09
C GLY A 33 33.98 -0.94 -0.83
N ILE A 34 33.39 -2.03 -1.32
CA ILE A 34 31.98 -2.37 -1.06
C ILE A 34 31.76 -2.60 0.44
N PHE A 35 32.66 -3.35 1.09
CA PHE A 35 32.56 -3.62 2.52
C PHE A 35 32.63 -2.33 3.34
N LEU A 36 33.58 -1.44 3.03
CA LEU A 36 33.71 -0.15 3.69
C LEU A 36 32.45 0.71 3.48
N PHE A 37 31.91 0.73 2.26
CA PHE A 37 30.69 1.48 1.96
C PHE A 37 29.49 0.96 2.76
N VAL A 38 29.24 -0.35 2.77
CA VAL A 38 28.15 -0.97 3.54
C VAL A 38 28.34 -0.74 5.03
N PHE A 39 29.58 -0.85 5.53
CA PHE A 39 29.89 -0.60 6.93
C PHE A 39 29.62 0.86 7.34
N VAL A 40 30.06 1.82 6.53
CA VAL A 40 29.80 3.25 6.78
C VAL A 40 28.31 3.55 6.71
N TRP A 41 27.59 2.94 5.78
CA TRP A 41 26.12 3.08 5.69
C TRP A 41 25.45 2.54 6.95
N PHE A 42 25.80 1.33 7.38
CA PHE A 42 25.28 0.74 8.61
C PHE A 42 25.54 1.63 9.82
N LEU A 43 26.78 2.12 9.97
CA LEU A 43 27.15 3.03 11.05
C LEU A 43 26.36 4.35 10.99
N ALA A 44 26.14 4.89 9.80
CA ALA A 44 25.34 6.11 9.62
C ALA A 44 23.87 5.90 10.03
N ILE A 45 23.28 4.74 9.71
CA ILE A 45 21.93 4.37 10.15
C ILE A 45 21.88 4.27 11.68
N GLU A 46 22.80 3.51 12.28
CA GLU A 46 22.88 3.36 13.75
C GLU A 46 23.02 4.71 14.46
N ILE A 47 23.90 5.59 13.97
CA ILE A 47 24.06 6.93 14.54
C ILE A 47 22.77 7.75 14.38
N ARG A 48 22.20 7.78 13.17
CA ARG A 48 21.00 8.60 12.86
C ARG A 48 19.79 8.19 13.69
N TYR A 49 19.62 6.90 13.93
CA TYR A 49 18.45 6.34 14.61
C TYR A 49 18.71 5.92 16.06
N SER A 50 19.92 6.15 16.59
CA SER A 50 20.30 5.82 17.98
C SER A 50 19.32 6.33 19.04
N ASN A 51 18.72 7.50 18.81
CA ASN A 51 17.74 8.13 19.71
C ASN A 51 16.28 7.86 19.35
N ARG A 52 16.01 7.10 18.28
CA ARG A 52 14.66 6.75 17.83
C ARG A 52 14.43 5.27 18.06
N GLN A 53 13.89 4.94 19.23
CA GLN A 53 13.55 3.55 19.58
C GLN A 53 12.05 3.35 19.59
N CYS A 54 11.60 2.25 19.00
CA CYS A 54 10.20 1.87 19.10
C CYS A 54 9.96 1.15 20.41
N HIS A 55 9.09 1.72 21.23
CA HIS A 55 8.71 1.10 22.49
C HIS A 55 7.56 0.10 22.30
N PRO A 56 7.50 -0.96 23.13
CA PRO A 56 6.34 -1.83 23.19
C PRO A 56 5.07 -1.02 23.45
N TYR A 57 4.02 -1.36 22.73
CA TYR A 57 2.72 -0.73 22.88
C TYR A 57 1.86 -1.54 23.85
N ASN A 58 1.43 -0.91 24.95
CA ASN A 58 0.70 -1.57 26.05
C ASN A 58 -0.72 -1.02 26.28
N GLN A 59 -1.36 -0.44 25.26
CA GLN A 59 -2.68 0.18 25.42
C GLN A 59 -3.74 -0.54 24.60
N SER A 60 -4.61 -1.30 25.27
CA SER A 60 -5.88 -1.72 24.69
C SER A 60 -6.90 -0.59 24.82
N PHE A 61 -7.70 -0.40 23.79
CA PHE A 61 -8.74 0.62 23.80
C PHE A 61 -10.02 0.08 23.19
N ASP A 62 -11.14 0.34 23.83
CA ASP A 62 -12.45 -0.02 23.30
C ASP A 62 -12.96 1.07 22.35
N LEU A 63 -13.59 0.63 21.26
CA LEU A 63 -14.37 1.50 20.39
C LEU A 63 -15.76 1.70 21.01
N PRO A 64 -16.30 2.94 20.98
CA PRO A 64 -17.65 3.18 21.45
C PRO A 64 -18.67 2.47 20.55
N LEU A 65 -19.83 2.15 21.10
CA LEU A 65 -20.96 1.66 20.31
C LEU A 65 -21.43 2.75 19.36
N VAL A 66 -21.56 2.39 18.08
CA VAL A 66 -21.92 3.31 17.01
C VAL A 66 -23.39 3.17 16.67
N ASN A 67 -24.09 4.29 16.57
CA ASN A 67 -25.48 4.30 16.19
C ASN A 67 -25.65 4.66 14.71
N LEU A 68 -26.17 3.73 13.90
CA LEU A 68 -26.16 3.81 12.43
C LEU A 68 -27.53 4.07 11.79
N TRP A 69 -28.48 4.65 12.54
CA TRP A 69 -29.79 5.00 11.96
C TRP A 69 -29.60 5.90 10.73
N ASN A 70 -30.34 5.59 9.67
CA ASN A 70 -30.37 6.31 8.39
C ASN A 70 -29.13 6.17 7.50
N VAL A 71 -28.16 5.29 7.81
CA VAL A 71 -27.09 4.94 6.86
C VAL A 71 -27.63 4.01 5.78
N SER A 72 -27.22 4.20 4.53
CA SER A 72 -27.70 3.36 3.42
C SER A 72 -27.24 1.90 3.54
N THR A 73 -28.19 0.99 3.39
CA THR A 73 -27.96 -0.46 3.29
C THR A 73 -27.63 -0.90 1.86
N LYS A 74 -27.79 0.00 0.87
CA LYS A 74 -27.70 -0.28 -0.57
C LYS A 74 -26.48 0.35 -1.24
N LEU A 75 -25.94 1.44 -0.67
CA LEU A 75 -24.66 1.99 -1.13
C LEU A 75 -23.52 1.12 -0.60
N ARG A 76 -22.45 0.97 -1.39
CA ARG A 76 -21.31 0.08 -1.11
C ARG A 76 -20.01 0.84 -1.25
N LEU A 77 -18.90 0.25 -0.77
CA LEU A 77 -17.55 0.85 -0.85
C LEU A 77 -17.16 1.29 -2.27
N ASN A 78 -17.53 0.51 -3.30
CA ASN A 78 -17.28 0.83 -4.69
C ASN A 78 -18.21 1.92 -5.27
N HIS A 79 -19.21 2.42 -4.54
CA HIS A 79 -20.14 3.44 -5.05
C HIS A 79 -19.68 4.87 -4.78
N TYR A 80 -18.53 5.07 -4.13
CA TYR A 80 -18.03 6.39 -3.80
C TYR A 80 -16.55 6.53 -4.11
N GLN A 81 -16.13 7.78 -4.25
CA GLN A 81 -14.76 8.19 -4.48
C GLN A 81 -14.26 8.91 -3.23
N VAL A 82 -13.03 8.59 -2.83
CA VAL A 82 -12.35 9.20 -1.69
C VAL A 82 -11.02 9.82 -2.06
N HIS A 83 -10.61 10.80 -1.27
CA HIS A 83 -9.25 11.32 -1.32
C HIS A 83 -8.31 10.50 -0.43
N GLY A 84 -7.12 10.30 -0.95
CA GLY A 84 -6.00 9.67 -0.28
C GLY A 84 -4.78 10.58 -0.25
N SER A 85 -3.89 10.31 0.68
CA SER A 85 -2.58 10.94 0.73
C SER A 85 -1.50 9.91 0.40
N HIS A 86 -0.54 10.34 -0.41
CA HIS A 86 0.73 9.67 -0.63
C HIS A 86 1.75 10.13 0.42
N ASN A 87 2.59 9.23 0.92
CA ASN A 87 3.54 9.47 2.01
C ASN A 87 2.91 10.21 3.19
N SER A 88 1.76 9.72 3.67
CA SER A 88 0.90 10.47 4.59
C SER A 88 1.55 10.81 5.93
N TYR A 89 2.57 10.05 6.32
CA TYR A 89 3.37 10.27 7.52
C TYR A 89 4.24 11.54 7.47
N THR A 90 4.32 12.23 6.33
CA THR A 90 5.05 13.51 6.22
C THR A 90 4.30 14.70 6.81
N SER A 91 2.99 14.54 7.07
CA SER A 91 2.10 15.55 7.65
C SER A 91 1.26 14.94 8.77
N SER A 92 0.59 15.76 9.58
CA SER A 92 -0.24 15.26 10.70
C SER A 92 -1.34 14.31 10.21
N LEU A 93 -1.31 13.05 10.66
CA LEU A 93 -2.29 12.03 10.28
C LEU A 93 -3.70 12.39 10.77
N THR A 94 -3.81 12.88 12.01
CA THR A 94 -5.06 13.34 12.61
C THR A 94 -5.63 14.55 11.86
N HIS A 95 -4.77 15.49 11.43
CA HIS A 95 -5.21 16.65 10.66
C HIS A 95 -5.78 16.22 9.31
N GLN A 96 -5.07 15.36 8.57
CA GLN A 96 -5.55 14.79 7.31
C GLN A 96 -6.91 14.09 7.45
N LEU A 97 -7.09 13.27 8.50
CA LEU A 97 -8.36 12.59 8.79
C LEU A 97 -9.50 13.59 9.02
N THR A 98 -9.23 14.64 9.81
CA THR A 98 -10.17 15.73 10.10
C THR A 98 -10.56 16.49 8.84
N HIS A 99 -9.64 16.59 7.87
CA HIS A 99 -9.86 17.24 6.57
C HIS A 99 -10.37 16.27 5.49
N GLY A 100 -10.90 15.11 5.90
CA GLY A 100 -11.62 14.21 5.02
C GLY A 100 -10.75 13.23 4.23
N ILE A 101 -9.42 13.20 4.42
CA ILE A 101 -8.59 12.14 3.82
C ILE A 101 -9.03 10.79 4.40
N ARG A 102 -9.22 9.81 3.53
CA ARG A 102 -9.67 8.45 3.90
C ARG A 102 -8.76 7.35 3.40
N GLN A 103 -7.76 7.63 2.57
CA GLN A 103 -6.67 6.70 2.30
C GLN A 103 -5.34 7.28 2.78
N PHE A 104 -4.55 6.48 3.49
CA PHE A 104 -3.24 6.83 4.00
C PHE A 104 -2.20 5.84 3.51
N GLU A 105 -1.00 6.31 3.24
CA GLU A 105 0.14 5.51 2.81
C GLU A 105 1.27 5.63 3.83
N LEU A 106 1.73 4.48 4.35
CA LEU A 106 2.81 4.38 5.32
C LEU A 106 3.93 3.50 4.76
N ASP A 107 5.09 4.10 4.60
CA ASP A 107 6.31 3.42 4.17
C ASP A 107 7.02 2.90 5.40
N ILE A 108 7.18 1.58 5.49
CA ILE A 108 7.73 0.93 6.67
C ILE A 108 9.07 0.27 6.38
N HIS A 109 9.97 0.37 7.35
CA HIS A 109 11.34 -0.14 7.31
C HIS A 109 11.57 -1.05 8.50
N LEU A 110 12.36 -2.11 8.32
CA LEU A 110 12.77 -2.95 9.46
C LEU A 110 13.85 -2.22 10.24
N THR A 111 13.55 -1.88 11.49
CA THR A 111 14.54 -1.40 12.46
C THR A 111 15.66 -2.42 12.64
N LEU A 112 16.83 -1.98 13.09
CA LEU A 112 17.97 -2.86 13.40
C LEU A 112 17.84 -3.63 14.73
N SER A 113 16.69 -3.52 15.42
CA SER A 113 16.48 -4.18 16.71
C SER A 113 16.38 -5.72 16.59
N SER A 114 16.67 -6.40 17.69
CA SER A 114 16.64 -7.87 17.79
C SER A 114 15.25 -8.49 17.66
N ASN A 115 14.19 -7.70 17.89
CA ASN A 115 12.81 -8.20 17.97
C ASN A 115 11.97 -7.93 16.72
N ASP A 116 12.59 -7.45 15.63
CA ASP A 116 11.94 -6.94 14.42
C ASP A 116 10.85 -5.89 14.77
N GLN A 117 11.16 -4.61 14.58
CA GLN A 117 10.17 -3.53 14.69
C GLN A 117 10.13 -2.74 13.40
N PHE A 118 9.00 -2.07 13.14
CA PHE A 118 8.82 -1.25 11.96
C PHE A 118 8.88 0.25 12.28
N ALA A 119 9.81 0.92 11.64
CA ALA A 119 9.87 2.38 11.59
C ALA A 119 9.19 2.91 10.32
N VAL A 120 8.75 4.16 10.33
CA VAL A 120 7.97 4.80 9.26
C VAL A 120 8.70 6.02 8.74
N TYR A 121 9.07 6.00 7.47
CA TYR A 121 9.67 7.11 6.73
C TYR A 121 9.92 6.72 5.26
N HIS A 122 10.30 7.68 4.42
CA HIS A 122 10.48 7.43 2.98
C HIS A 122 11.80 6.71 2.67
N LEU A 123 12.95 7.29 3.07
CA LEU A 123 14.29 6.73 2.80
C LEU A 123 15.22 6.81 4.01
N GLN A 124 15.93 5.72 4.32
CA GLN A 124 16.76 5.58 5.52
C GLN A 124 17.80 6.69 5.76
N LEU A 125 18.40 7.27 4.73
CA LEU A 125 19.47 8.27 4.89
C LEU A 125 19.14 9.68 4.41
N VAL A 126 18.16 9.81 3.51
CA VAL A 126 17.97 11.03 2.72
C VAL A 126 16.63 11.71 3.01
N ASP A 127 15.62 10.93 3.39
CA ASP A 127 14.26 11.41 3.58
C ASP A 127 13.57 10.63 4.71
N ASP A 128 14.05 10.88 5.93
CA ASP A 128 13.57 10.22 7.16
C ASP A 128 12.47 11.04 7.87
N LYS A 129 11.85 11.97 7.14
CA LYS A 129 10.83 12.87 7.68
C LYS A 129 9.55 12.11 7.96
N THR A 130 9.10 12.18 9.20
CA THR A 130 7.86 11.56 9.65
C THR A 130 7.31 12.28 10.88
N VAL A 131 6.00 12.33 11.03
CA VAL A 131 5.31 12.81 12.24
C VAL A 131 5.10 11.70 13.28
N CYS A 132 5.38 10.45 12.92
CA CYS A 132 5.27 9.28 13.79
C CYS A 132 6.33 8.26 13.37
N TYR A 133 7.34 8.02 14.21
CA TYR A 133 8.49 7.22 13.78
C TYR A 133 8.20 5.72 13.79
N CYS A 134 7.40 5.24 14.74
CA CYS A 134 7.11 3.81 14.84
C CYS A 134 5.75 3.48 14.24
N LEU A 135 5.64 2.36 13.52
CA LEU A 135 4.38 1.95 12.89
C LEU A 135 3.24 1.90 13.91
N ARG A 136 3.47 1.30 15.08
CA ARG A 136 2.48 1.25 16.16
C ARG A 136 2.05 2.64 16.64
N GLU A 137 2.97 3.61 16.68
CA GLU A 137 2.64 5.00 17.05
C GLU A 137 1.76 5.66 15.98
N CYS A 138 2.09 5.49 14.69
CA CYS A 138 1.26 5.98 13.59
C CYS A 138 -0.15 5.40 13.64
N LEU A 139 -0.27 4.08 13.79
CA LEU A 139 -1.56 3.41 13.93
C LEU A 139 -2.33 3.89 15.17
N THR A 140 -1.63 4.14 16.28
CA THR A 140 -2.24 4.69 17.50
C THR A 140 -2.75 6.11 17.29
N GLN A 141 -2.05 6.97 16.56
CA GLN A 141 -2.54 8.33 16.25
C GLN A 141 -3.84 8.29 15.43
N ILE A 142 -3.90 7.40 14.43
CA ILE A 142 -5.11 7.18 13.63
C ILE A 142 -6.23 6.65 14.54
N PHE A 143 -5.93 5.65 15.36
CA PHE A 143 -6.90 5.04 16.26
C PHE A 143 -7.49 6.03 17.28
N LYS A 144 -6.68 6.95 17.83
CA LYS A 144 -7.16 8.02 18.72
C LYS A 144 -8.21 8.88 18.04
N TRP A 145 -7.99 9.27 16.78
CA TRP A 145 -8.98 10.01 16.01
C TRP A 145 -10.25 9.19 15.75
N ILE A 146 -10.10 7.90 15.42
CA ILE A 146 -11.23 6.98 15.20
C ILE A 146 -12.13 6.89 16.44
N ARG A 147 -11.55 6.83 17.64
CA ARG A 147 -12.32 6.81 18.90
C ARG A 147 -13.22 8.04 19.07
N GLU A 148 -12.72 9.19 18.67
CA GLU A 148 -13.46 10.45 18.72
C GLU A 148 -14.47 10.58 17.55
N ASN A 149 -14.28 9.80 16.48
CA ASN A 149 -15.03 9.89 15.22
C ASN A 149 -15.59 8.53 14.79
N SER A 150 -16.22 7.78 15.71
CA SER A 150 -16.56 6.36 15.49
C SER A 150 -17.51 6.06 14.31
N THR A 151 -18.27 7.04 13.82
CA THR A 151 -19.10 6.96 12.60
C THR A 151 -18.33 7.35 11.31
N HIS A 152 -17.00 7.42 11.34
CA HIS A 152 -16.20 7.80 10.17
C HIS A 152 -16.43 6.87 8.97
N PHE A 153 -16.32 7.39 7.76
CA PHE A 153 -16.24 6.56 6.56
C PHE A 153 -14.99 5.68 6.56
N THR A 154 -15.04 4.56 5.85
CA THR A 154 -13.97 3.57 5.82
C THR A 154 -12.61 4.20 5.53
N ILE A 155 -11.62 3.86 6.34
CA ILE A 155 -10.24 4.31 6.18
C ILE A 155 -9.44 3.19 5.51
N TYR A 156 -8.73 3.51 4.43
CA TYR A 156 -7.81 2.62 3.74
C TYR A 156 -6.39 2.90 4.25
N LEU A 157 -5.74 1.91 4.84
CA LEU A 157 -4.35 2.02 5.32
C LEU A 157 -3.45 1.19 4.43
N PHE A 158 -2.75 1.89 3.53
CA PHE A 158 -1.81 1.31 2.59
C PHE A 158 -0.44 1.24 3.26
N ILE A 159 0.12 0.04 3.33
CA ILE A 159 1.39 -0.26 3.96
C ILE A 159 2.37 -0.71 2.88
N GLU A 160 3.39 0.11 2.63
CA GLU A 160 4.49 -0.26 1.75
C GLU A 160 5.67 -0.70 2.61
N ILE A 161 6.02 -1.98 2.61
CA ILE A 161 7.28 -2.43 3.21
C ILE A 161 8.39 -2.04 2.24
N LYS A 162 9.27 -1.10 2.58
CA LYS A 162 10.41 -0.77 1.72
C LYS A 162 11.39 -1.94 1.70
N SER A 163 11.87 -2.28 0.51
CA SER A 163 12.60 -3.54 0.32
C SER A 163 13.80 -3.42 -0.60
N MET A 164 13.98 -2.30 -1.29
CA MET A 164 15.17 -2.13 -2.10
C MET A 164 16.35 -1.79 -1.21
N ILE A 165 17.54 -2.30 -1.55
CA ILE A 165 18.75 -2.08 -0.73
C ILE A 165 19.10 -0.58 -0.56
N TYR A 166 18.64 0.27 -1.50
CA TYR A 166 18.80 1.72 -1.43
C TYR A 166 17.73 2.44 -0.61
N GLU A 167 16.61 1.77 -0.30
CA GLU A 167 15.53 2.29 0.56
C GLU A 167 15.72 1.78 1.99
N ASP A 168 15.88 0.46 2.12
CA ASP A 168 16.11 -0.27 3.35
C ASP A 168 17.28 -1.28 3.18
N LEU A 169 18.41 -1.00 3.83
CA LEU A 169 19.60 -1.86 3.75
C LEU A 169 19.34 -3.26 4.33
N ARG A 170 18.58 -3.38 5.43
CA ARG A 170 18.31 -4.66 6.10
C ARG A 170 17.37 -5.50 5.25
N VAL A 171 16.21 -4.96 4.88
CA VAL A 171 15.21 -5.66 4.06
C VAL A 171 15.77 -5.95 2.67
N GLY A 172 16.53 -5.03 2.07
CA GLY A 172 17.17 -5.24 0.77
C GLY A 172 18.17 -6.40 0.74
N VAL A 173 18.76 -6.75 1.89
CA VAL A 173 19.65 -7.91 2.01
C VAL A 173 18.88 -9.19 2.35
N ILE A 174 17.95 -9.15 3.29
CA ILE A 174 17.28 -10.37 3.81
C ILE A 174 15.96 -10.72 3.10
N GLY A 175 15.44 -9.80 2.29
CA GLY A 175 14.12 -9.86 1.67
C GLY A 175 12.95 -9.65 2.63
N VAL A 176 11.78 -9.36 2.07
CA VAL A 176 10.51 -9.43 2.82
C VAL A 176 10.15 -10.91 3.02
N LYS A 177 9.74 -11.28 4.24
CA LYS A 177 9.40 -12.64 4.63
C LYS A 177 7.98 -12.70 5.18
N CYS A 178 7.40 -13.88 5.21
CA CYS A 178 6.06 -14.11 5.78
C CYS A 178 5.93 -13.62 7.22
N LYS A 179 6.97 -13.82 8.04
CA LYS A 179 6.99 -13.29 9.41
C LYS A 179 6.87 -11.77 9.49
N HIS A 180 7.34 -11.02 8.48
CA HIS A 180 7.23 -9.57 8.45
C HIS A 180 5.78 -9.15 8.17
N LEU A 181 5.12 -9.80 7.21
CA LEU A 181 3.69 -9.57 6.92
C LEU A 181 2.81 -9.92 8.12
N GLU A 182 3.06 -11.06 8.77
CA GLU A 182 2.31 -11.47 9.96
C GLU A 182 2.53 -10.52 11.13
N LEU A 183 3.76 -10.00 11.30
CA LEU A 183 4.06 -9.03 12.35
C LEU A 183 3.33 -7.70 12.11
N VAL A 184 3.29 -7.20 10.87
CA VAL A 184 2.47 -6.01 10.54
C VAL A 184 0.99 -6.29 10.83
N LYS A 185 0.47 -7.45 10.43
CA LYS A 185 -0.91 -7.86 10.72
C LYS A 185 -1.19 -7.86 12.23
N GLN A 186 -0.28 -8.42 13.03
CA GLN A 186 -0.40 -8.41 14.49
C GLN A 186 -0.45 -6.98 15.04
N TYR A 187 0.35 -6.05 14.53
CA TYR A 187 0.33 -4.66 14.99
C TYR A 187 -1.03 -4.00 14.77
N PHE A 188 -1.69 -4.33 13.66
CA PHE A 188 -3.06 -3.89 13.38
C PHE A 188 -4.08 -4.57 14.30
N LEU A 189 -4.00 -5.90 14.49
CA LEU A 189 -4.93 -6.63 15.36
C LEU A 189 -4.82 -6.23 16.83
N ASP A 190 -3.64 -5.79 17.27
CA ASP A 190 -3.43 -5.25 18.62
C ASP A 190 -4.11 -3.89 18.84
N ILE A 191 -4.40 -3.15 17.77
CA ILE A 191 -4.89 -1.76 17.81
C ILE A 191 -6.35 -1.66 17.32
N PHE A 192 -6.72 -2.43 16.32
CA PHE A 192 -7.99 -2.36 15.61
C PHE A 192 -8.75 -3.68 15.69
N THR A 193 -10.03 -3.59 16.05
CA THR A 193 -10.97 -4.73 16.09
C THR A 193 -11.99 -4.69 14.95
N ASN A 194 -11.95 -3.63 14.16
CA ASN A 194 -12.93 -3.18 13.17
C ASN A 194 -12.34 -3.21 11.73
N LEU A 195 -11.66 -4.30 11.39
CA LEU A 195 -11.07 -4.48 10.06
C LEU A 195 -12.07 -5.04 9.06
N ILE A 196 -11.94 -4.64 7.80
CA ILE A 196 -12.51 -5.32 6.64
C ILE A 196 -11.38 -6.10 5.97
N LEU A 197 -11.57 -7.40 5.80
CA LEU A 197 -10.60 -8.34 5.20
C LEU A 197 -11.14 -8.98 3.92
N PRO A 198 -10.29 -9.56 3.05
CA PRO A 198 -10.69 -10.20 1.80
C PRO A 198 -11.80 -11.25 1.97
N ASP A 199 -11.76 -12.06 3.03
CA ASP A 199 -12.75 -13.12 3.30
C ASP A 199 -14.19 -12.59 3.32
N GLN A 200 -14.39 -11.38 3.86
CA GLN A 200 -15.72 -10.76 3.96
C GLN A 200 -16.26 -10.29 2.60
N ILE A 201 -15.37 -10.11 1.63
CA ILE A 201 -15.70 -9.75 0.25
C ILE A 201 -15.88 -11.01 -0.58
N GLN A 202 -15.04 -12.03 -0.38
CA GLN A 202 -15.15 -13.30 -1.08
C GLN A 202 -16.46 -14.01 -0.73
N GLY A 203 -16.86 -14.02 0.54
CA GLY A 203 -18.01 -14.79 1.00
C GLY A 203 -17.86 -16.27 0.64
N ASN A 204 -18.86 -16.83 -0.03
CA ASN A 204 -18.87 -18.25 -0.43
C ASN A 204 -18.32 -18.50 -1.86
N TYR A 205 -17.77 -17.48 -2.53
CA TYR A 205 -17.17 -17.65 -3.86
C TYR A 205 -15.78 -18.28 -3.77
N SER A 206 -15.33 -18.88 -4.86
CA SER A 206 -14.00 -19.49 -4.94
C SER A 206 -12.89 -18.44 -4.87
N THR A 207 -13.16 -17.22 -5.31
CA THR A 207 -12.20 -16.12 -5.31
C THR A 207 -12.87 -14.77 -5.05
N VAL A 208 -12.09 -13.80 -4.55
CA VAL A 208 -12.55 -12.41 -4.39
C VAL A 208 -13.00 -11.81 -5.73
N THR A 209 -12.23 -12.02 -6.81
CA THR A 209 -12.56 -11.50 -8.14
C THR A 209 -13.89 -12.06 -8.67
N GLU A 210 -14.21 -13.33 -8.39
CA GLU A 210 -15.52 -13.91 -8.74
C GLU A 210 -16.67 -13.24 -7.96
N ALA A 211 -16.50 -13.04 -6.65
CA ALA A 211 -17.50 -12.36 -5.82
C ALA A 211 -17.76 -10.91 -6.29
N LEU A 212 -16.71 -10.18 -6.64
CA LEU A 212 -16.83 -8.80 -7.16
C LEU A 212 -17.53 -8.76 -8.52
N LYS A 213 -17.20 -9.69 -9.43
CA LYS A 213 -17.89 -9.82 -10.71
C LYS A 213 -19.36 -10.15 -10.52
N GLN A 214 -19.69 -11.04 -9.58
CA GLN A 214 -21.08 -11.33 -9.26
C GLN A 214 -21.79 -10.09 -8.74
N GLN A 215 -21.23 -9.38 -7.76
CA GLN A 215 -21.85 -8.15 -7.25
C GLN A 215 -22.12 -7.18 -8.40
N LYS A 216 -21.19 -7.07 -9.36
CA LYS A 216 -21.40 -6.20 -10.53
C LYS A 216 -22.60 -6.63 -11.38
N LEU A 217 -22.80 -7.93 -11.58
CA LEU A 217 -23.96 -8.47 -12.29
C LEU A 217 -25.27 -8.21 -11.53
N ASP A 218 -25.24 -8.23 -10.20
CA ASP A 218 -26.40 -7.92 -9.37
C ASP A 218 -26.77 -6.44 -9.49
N GLU A 219 -25.79 -5.55 -9.36
CA GLU A 219 -25.95 -4.10 -9.56
C GLU A 219 -26.54 -3.78 -10.95
N MET A 220 -26.08 -4.47 -12.01
CA MET A 220 -26.61 -4.31 -13.37
C MET A 220 -28.07 -4.74 -13.51
N ARG A 221 -28.56 -5.63 -12.64
CA ARG A 221 -29.96 -6.04 -12.55
C ARG A 221 -30.77 -5.14 -11.61
N ASN A 222 -30.19 -4.05 -11.11
CA ASN A 222 -30.73 -3.18 -10.07
C ASN A 222 -30.97 -3.90 -8.74
N ASP A 223 -30.26 -5.01 -8.49
CA ASP A 223 -30.21 -5.64 -7.19
C ASP A 223 -29.04 -5.05 -6.38
N TYR A 224 -29.39 -4.38 -5.30
CA TYR A 224 -28.43 -3.74 -4.39
C TYR A 224 -28.51 -4.32 -2.98
N ASP A 225 -29.29 -5.38 -2.77
CA ASP A 225 -29.38 -6.04 -1.48
C ASP A 225 -28.07 -6.78 -1.19
N TYR A 226 -27.75 -6.97 0.09
CA TYR A 226 -26.49 -7.61 0.48
C TYR A 226 -26.66 -9.12 0.63
N HIS A 227 -25.91 -9.85 -0.20
CA HIS A 227 -25.97 -11.32 -0.29
C HIS A 227 -24.82 -12.01 0.45
N GLY A 228 -24.07 -11.30 1.28
CA GLY A 228 -22.94 -11.86 2.03
C GLY A 228 -21.63 -11.99 1.23
N TYR A 229 -21.53 -11.32 0.09
CA TYR A 229 -20.31 -11.23 -0.72
C TYR A 229 -20.19 -9.84 -1.37
N GLY A 230 -19.04 -9.57 -1.95
CA GLY A 230 -18.70 -8.30 -2.56
C GLY A 230 -18.37 -7.20 -1.54
N TRP A 231 -18.21 -5.98 -2.04
CA TRP A 231 -18.00 -4.81 -1.21
C TRP A 231 -19.15 -4.60 -0.22
N LEU A 232 -18.78 -4.43 1.04
CA LEU A 232 -19.75 -4.25 2.12
C LEU A 232 -20.65 -3.02 1.87
N PRO A 233 -21.93 -3.09 2.26
CA PRO A 233 -22.79 -1.93 2.39
C PRO A 233 -22.16 -0.82 3.24
N LEU A 234 -22.60 0.41 3.03
CA LEU A 234 -22.11 1.56 3.76
C LEU A 234 -22.36 1.38 5.27
N GLU A 235 -23.55 0.95 5.66
CA GLU A 235 -23.87 0.64 7.06
C GLU A 235 -22.91 -0.36 7.71
N LEU A 236 -22.39 -1.33 6.95
CA LEU A 236 -21.46 -2.35 7.47
C LEU A 236 -20.00 -1.92 7.36
N SER A 237 -19.70 -0.78 6.76
CA SER A 237 -18.34 -0.31 6.51
C SER A 237 -18.00 1.01 7.21
N ILE A 238 -18.99 1.73 7.72
CA ILE A 238 -18.80 2.84 8.66
C ILE A 238 -17.99 2.36 9.87
N GLY A 239 -17.06 3.21 10.30
CA GLY A 239 -16.20 2.99 11.44
C GLY A 239 -15.22 1.86 11.22
N LYS A 240 -14.95 1.42 9.97
CA LYS A 240 -14.02 0.31 9.69
C LYS A 240 -12.78 0.73 8.93
N ILE A 241 -11.79 -0.16 8.93
CA ILE A 241 -10.49 0.03 8.30
C ILE A 241 -10.23 -1.08 7.30
N ILE A 242 -9.70 -0.73 6.13
CA ILE A 242 -9.21 -1.68 5.12
C ILE A 242 -7.68 -1.60 5.12
N PRO A 243 -6.98 -2.57 5.73
CA PRO A 243 -5.53 -2.67 5.62
C PRO A 243 -5.14 -3.27 4.26
N VAL A 244 -4.19 -2.63 3.59
CA VAL A 244 -3.71 -3.04 2.25
C VAL A 244 -2.19 -3.04 2.23
N PHE A 245 -1.57 -4.12 1.78
CA PHE A 245 -0.17 -4.12 1.42
C PHE A 245 0.01 -3.51 0.03
N LEU A 246 0.73 -2.39 -0.02
CA LEU A 246 1.13 -1.73 -1.25
C LEU A 246 2.43 -2.38 -1.73
N ASP A 247 2.30 -3.54 -2.39
CA ASP A 247 3.46 -4.42 -2.59
C ASP A 247 3.57 -5.02 -4.00
N ASP A 248 3.49 -4.16 -5.02
CA ASP A 248 3.57 -4.63 -6.41
C ASP A 248 4.54 -3.85 -7.32
N ALA A 249 5.38 -2.97 -6.77
CA ALA A 249 6.53 -2.46 -7.52
C ALA A 249 7.53 -3.58 -7.88
N HIS A 250 7.47 -4.72 -7.19
CA HIS A 250 8.42 -5.84 -7.31
C HIS A 250 7.75 -7.21 -7.49
N ASN A 251 6.45 -7.26 -7.82
CA ASN A 251 5.70 -8.53 -7.91
C ASN A 251 5.88 -9.40 -6.65
N ARG A 252 5.90 -8.81 -5.44
CA ARG A 252 6.31 -9.56 -4.23
C ARG A 252 5.35 -10.69 -3.91
N ALA A 253 4.08 -10.55 -4.26
CA ALA A 253 3.12 -11.62 -4.11
C ALA A 253 3.48 -12.90 -4.91
N ASP A 254 4.35 -12.82 -5.93
CA ASP A 254 4.85 -14.00 -6.65
C ASP A 254 6.05 -14.68 -5.98
N ASN A 255 6.71 -13.99 -5.05
CA ASN A 255 8.01 -14.42 -4.51
C ASN A 255 7.98 -14.70 -3.02
N ILE A 256 6.91 -14.32 -2.30
CA ILE A 256 6.77 -14.58 -0.87
C ILE A 256 6.01 -15.91 -0.66
N PRO A 257 6.63 -16.94 -0.03
CA PRO A 257 6.07 -18.29 0.03
C PRO A 257 4.65 -18.42 0.59
N CYS A 258 4.29 -17.63 1.60
CA CYS A 258 2.95 -17.67 2.21
C CYS A 258 1.87 -17.04 1.34
N LEU A 259 2.23 -16.26 0.31
CA LEU A 259 1.29 -15.71 -0.67
C LEU A 259 1.15 -16.67 -1.84
N THR A 260 2.23 -17.33 -2.26
CA THR A 260 2.18 -18.33 -3.33
C THR A 260 1.51 -19.63 -2.89
N SER A 261 1.55 -19.98 -1.60
CA SER A 261 0.90 -21.19 -1.06
C SER A 261 -0.59 -21.03 -0.74
N SER A 262 -1.10 -19.80 -0.64
CA SER A 262 -2.50 -19.47 -0.32
C SER A 262 -2.86 -18.18 -1.07
N PRO A 263 -3.19 -18.31 -2.37
CA PRO A 263 -3.41 -17.16 -3.24
C PRO A 263 -4.77 -16.49 -2.99
N ASP A 264 -5.69 -17.10 -2.26
CA ASP A 264 -7.01 -16.55 -1.91
C ASP A 264 -6.98 -15.45 -0.84
N LEU A 265 -5.82 -15.21 -0.22
CA LEU A 265 -5.64 -14.25 0.87
C LEU A 265 -6.49 -14.54 2.12
N GLU A 266 -6.84 -15.81 2.37
CA GLU A 266 -7.65 -16.20 3.52
C GLU A 266 -7.03 -15.68 4.84
N HIS A 267 -7.81 -14.90 5.60
CA HIS A 267 -7.38 -14.26 6.84
C HIS A 267 -6.18 -13.31 6.72
N ARG A 268 -5.92 -12.76 5.52
CA ARG A 268 -4.82 -11.82 5.27
C ARG A 268 -5.34 -10.42 5.01
N PHE A 269 -4.41 -9.48 4.88
CA PHE A 269 -4.73 -8.15 4.38
C PHE A 269 -4.87 -8.18 2.87
N PHE A 270 -5.54 -7.17 2.33
CA PHE A 270 -5.57 -6.96 0.88
C PHE A 270 -4.15 -6.75 0.35
N PHE A 271 -3.92 -7.17 -0.89
CA PHE A 271 -2.75 -6.79 -1.66
C PHE A 271 -3.19 -5.94 -2.82
N ILE A 272 -2.51 -4.81 -3.03
CA ILE A 272 -2.77 -4.00 -4.20
C ILE A 272 -2.23 -4.73 -5.44
N ALA A 273 -3.01 -4.75 -6.51
CA ALA A 273 -2.55 -5.24 -7.81
C ALA A 273 -2.18 -4.07 -8.73
N GLN A 274 -1.01 -4.13 -9.34
CA GLN A 274 -0.44 -3.10 -10.22
C GLN A 274 0.04 -3.72 -11.54
N SER A 275 0.79 -4.82 -11.48
CA SER A 275 1.36 -5.51 -12.64
C SER A 275 0.45 -6.63 -13.14
N HIS A 276 -0.22 -7.33 -12.22
CA HIS A 276 -1.06 -8.48 -12.49
C HIS A 276 -2.48 -8.23 -11.98
N LEU A 277 -3.25 -7.49 -12.78
CA LEU A 277 -4.59 -7.05 -12.38
C LEU A 277 -5.60 -8.20 -12.32
N ASP A 278 -5.32 -9.33 -12.96
CA ASP A 278 -6.21 -10.48 -13.17
C ASP A 278 -6.17 -11.55 -12.07
N ARG A 279 -5.33 -11.38 -11.04
CA ARG A 279 -5.22 -12.36 -9.94
C ARG A 279 -6.56 -12.61 -9.25
N SER A 280 -6.75 -13.83 -8.74
CA SER A 280 -7.97 -14.28 -8.05
C SER A 280 -8.36 -13.40 -6.85
N TYR A 281 -7.38 -12.83 -6.17
CA TYR A 281 -7.56 -11.98 -4.99
C TYR A 281 -7.56 -10.47 -5.31
N SER A 282 -7.46 -10.08 -6.58
CA SER A 282 -7.33 -8.68 -7.02
C SER A 282 -8.63 -7.91 -6.77
N ALA A 283 -8.74 -7.29 -5.60
CA ALA A 283 -9.89 -6.45 -5.23
C ALA A 283 -9.61 -4.96 -5.40
N ILE A 284 -8.37 -4.55 -5.13
CA ILE A 284 -7.92 -3.16 -5.16
C ILE A 284 -6.73 -3.08 -6.12
N VAL A 285 -6.84 -2.22 -7.13
CA VAL A 285 -5.78 -2.02 -8.12
C VAL A 285 -5.18 -0.63 -8.01
N SER A 286 -3.86 -0.50 -8.23
CA SER A 286 -3.21 0.80 -8.41
C SER A 286 -2.76 0.93 -9.85
N ILE A 287 -3.31 1.91 -10.55
CA ILE A 287 -2.98 2.18 -11.94
C ILE A 287 -2.09 3.43 -12.00
N GLY A 288 -1.09 3.39 -12.89
CA GLY A 288 -0.09 4.44 -13.02
C GLY A 288 -0.62 5.73 -13.66
N ASN A 289 0.23 6.39 -14.46
CA ASN A 289 -0.06 7.70 -15.05
C ASN A 289 -1.47 7.80 -15.69
N PRO A 290 -2.38 8.65 -15.18
CA PRO A 290 -3.77 8.75 -15.65
C PRO A 290 -3.94 9.35 -17.05
N LEU A 291 -2.87 9.88 -17.63
CA LEU A 291 -2.87 10.46 -18.98
C LEU A 291 -2.59 9.41 -20.08
N SER A 292 -2.24 8.18 -19.69
CA SER A 292 -2.00 7.08 -20.64
C SER A 292 -3.31 6.43 -21.08
N ILE A 293 -3.49 6.26 -22.40
CA ILE A 293 -4.64 5.54 -22.99
C ILE A 293 -4.70 4.10 -22.48
N GLU A 294 -3.55 3.45 -22.35
CA GLU A 294 -3.46 2.08 -21.84
C GLU A 294 -3.92 1.97 -20.38
N ASN A 295 -3.53 2.95 -19.55
CA ASN A 295 -3.97 2.98 -18.16
C ASN A 295 -5.48 3.28 -18.06
N GLU A 296 -6.03 4.10 -18.96
CA GLU A 296 -7.49 4.31 -19.03
C GLU A 296 -8.24 3.02 -19.42
N ARG A 297 -7.67 2.21 -20.33
CA ARG A 297 -8.22 0.87 -20.64
C ARG A 297 -8.24 -0.02 -19.40
N GLN A 298 -7.11 -0.09 -18.67
CA GLN A 298 -7.01 -0.86 -17.43
C GLN A 298 -7.99 -0.38 -16.34
N VAL A 299 -8.22 0.93 -16.23
CA VAL A 299 -9.25 1.49 -15.34
C VAL A 299 -10.61 0.94 -15.73
N ASN A 300 -11.00 1.06 -16.99
CA ASN A 300 -12.31 0.61 -17.45
C ASN A 300 -12.53 -0.90 -17.23
N GLU A 301 -11.52 -1.71 -17.51
CA GLU A 301 -11.55 -3.16 -17.25
C GLU A 301 -11.73 -3.43 -15.76
N SER A 302 -10.94 -2.81 -14.90
CA SER A 302 -11.03 -3.00 -13.45
C SER A 302 -12.40 -2.58 -12.89
N LEU A 303 -12.95 -1.46 -13.36
CA LEU A 303 -14.30 -1.01 -13.00
C LEU A 303 -15.39 -1.99 -13.46
N SER A 304 -15.22 -2.63 -14.62
CA SER A 304 -16.17 -3.62 -15.14
C SER A 304 -16.18 -4.93 -14.34
N GLU A 305 -15.10 -5.19 -13.59
CA GLU A 305 -14.99 -6.36 -12.71
C GLU A 305 -15.35 -6.06 -11.25
N GLY A 306 -15.82 -4.83 -10.96
CA GLY A 306 -16.21 -4.42 -9.61
C GLY A 306 -15.03 -4.11 -8.66
N LYS A 307 -13.81 -3.94 -9.18
CA LYS A 307 -12.62 -3.64 -8.38
C LYS A 307 -12.57 -2.18 -7.94
N LEU A 308 -11.95 -1.92 -6.79
CA LEU A 308 -11.56 -0.56 -6.41
C LEU A 308 -10.30 -0.17 -7.17
N VAL A 309 -10.23 1.09 -7.60
CA VAL A 309 -9.14 1.61 -8.43
C VAL A 309 -8.53 2.81 -7.71
N ARG A 310 -7.23 2.77 -7.48
CA ARG A 310 -6.41 3.86 -6.97
C ARG A 310 -5.54 4.45 -8.08
N ILE A 311 -5.48 5.77 -8.15
CA ILE A 311 -4.48 6.50 -8.97
C ILE A 311 -3.86 7.61 -8.12
N LEU A 312 -2.53 7.74 -8.21
CA LEU A 312 -1.79 8.88 -7.68
C LEU A 312 -1.74 10.02 -8.70
N ALA A 313 -2.21 11.19 -8.30
CA ALA A 313 -2.16 12.42 -9.08
C ALA A 313 -1.14 13.40 -8.49
N TYR A 314 -0.11 13.74 -9.27
CA TYR A 314 1.00 14.60 -8.83
C TYR A 314 0.76 16.10 -9.05
N ASN A 315 -0.27 16.46 -9.84
CA ASN A 315 -0.58 17.84 -10.15
C ASN A 315 -2.07 18.05 -10.44
N LYS A 316 -2.49 19.32 -10.53
CA LYS A 316 -3.90 19.71 -10.73
C LYS A 316 -4.50 19.19 -12.05
N GLU A 317 -3.70 19.04 -13.11
CA GLU A 317 -4.16 18.51 -14.39
C GLU A 317 -4.48 17.02 -14.26
N GLN A 318 -3.55 16.23 -13.72
CA GLN A 318 -3.75 14.82 -13.43
C GLN A 318 -4.93 14.61 -12.48
N TYR A 319 -5.03 15.41 -11.41
CA TYR A 319 -6.15 15.33 -10.47
C TYR A 319 -7.51 15.49 -11.16
N LYS A 320 -7.67 16.53 -12.01
CA LYS A 320 -8.91 16.74 -12.78
C LYS A 320 -9.22 15.56 -13.70
N ARG A 321 -8.20 14.98 -14.33
CA ARG A 321 -8.35 13.78 -15.16
C ARG A 321 -8.83 12.59 -14.34
N VAL A 322 -8.18 12.30 -13.21
CA VAL A 322 -8.48 11.15 -12.34
C VAL A 322 -9.90 11.24 -11.76
N VAL A 323 -10.34 12.43 -11.33
CA VAL A 323 -11.72 12.67 -10.89
C VAL A 323 -12.72 12.27 -12.00
N ASN A 324 -12.43 12.62 -13.25
CA ASN A 324 -13.31 12.32 -14.39
C ASN A 324 -13.25 10.86 -14.85
N LEU A 325 -12.15 10.15 -14.59
CA LEU A 325 -12.05 8.70 -14.84
C LEU A 325 -12.97 7.89 -13.91
N GLY A 326 -13.45 8.48 -12.81
CA GLY A 326 -14.34 7.80 -11.88
C GLY A 326 -13.64 6.66 -11.13
N VAL A 327 -12.37 6.84 -10.78
CA VAL A 327 -11.67 5.92 -9.88
C VAL A 327 -12.17 6.06 -8.44
N HIS A 328 -11.80 5.14 -7.56
CA HIS A 328 -12.34 5.09 -6.20
C HIS A 328 -11.44 5.81 -5.19
N ILE A 329 -10.12 5.76 -5.39
CA ILE A 329 -9.14 6.37 -4.48
C ILE A 329 -8.25 7.30 -5.31
N ILE A 330 -8.29 8.59 -4.99
CA ILE A 330 -7.41 9.59 -5.61
C ILE A 330 -6.34 9.95 -4.59
N SER A 331 -5.15 9.37 -4.74
CA SER A 331 -4.01 9.73 -3.89
C SER A 331 -3.35 11.00 -4.42
N ILE A 332 -2.93 11.87 -3.52
CA ILE A 332 -2.23 13.14 -3.81
C ILE A 332 -1.09 13.35 -2.82
N ASP A 333 -0.10 14.16 -3.19
CA ASP A 333 0.84 14.72 -2.20
C ASP A 333 0.10 15.79 -1.39
N TYR A 334 -0.29 15.44 -0.17
CA TYR A 334 -1.17 16.27 0.66
C TYR A 334 -0.46 17.55 1.10
N ASN A 335 -1.16 18.67 0.97
CA ASN A 335 -0.76 19.97 1.51
C ASN A 335 -1.99 20.63 2.14
N GLU A 336 -1.85 21.10 3.38
CA GLU A 336 -2.92 21.73 4.15
C GLU A 336 -3.50 22.99 3.48
N ASN A 337 -2.71 23.65 2.62
CA ASN A 337 -3.13 24.85 1.90
C ASN A 337 -3.90 24.56 0.60
N ASP A 338 -3.94 23.31 0.16
CA ASP A 338 -4.62 22.95 -1.08
C ASP A 338 -6.12 22.73 -0.82
N ASN A 339 -6.94 23.59 -1.40
CA ASN A 339 -8.40 23.45 -1.42
C ASN A 339 -8.82 22.37 -2.43
N TYR A 340 -8.71 21.10 -2.03
CA TYR A 340 -9.31 20.00 -2.78
C TYR A 340 -10.84 19.96 -2.57
N ALA A 341 -11.54 19.36 -3.53
CA ALA A 341 -12.99 19.17 -3.49
C ALA A 341 -13.39 18.26 -2.30
N PRO A 342 -14.69 18.09 -2.00
CA PRO A 342 -15.14 17.20 -0.93
C PRO A 342 -14.54 15.80 -1.07
N SER A 343 -13.96 15.29 0.01
CA SER A 343 -13.20 14.03 0.01
C SER A 343 -14.06 12.78 -0.07
N PHE A 344 -15.38 12.92 -0.24
CA PHE A 344 -16.31 11.81 -0.30
C PHE A 344 -17.50 12.14 -1.20
N ILE A 345 -17.52 11.58 -2.41
CA ILE A 345 -18.57 11.85 -3.41
C ILE A 345 -19.06 10.55 -4.05
N CYS A 346 -20.31 10.54 -4.52
CA CYS A 346 -20.80 9.42 -5.33
C CYS A 346 -19.91 9.26 -6.57
N ASN A 347 -19.48 8.03 -6.83
CA ASN A 347 -18.65 7.73 -7.97
C ASN A 347 -19.47 7.77 -9.27
N LYS A 348 -19.08 8.61 -10.23
CA LYS A 348 -19.81 8.82 -11.49
C LYS A 348 -19.95 7.57 -12.37
N ARG A 349 -19.11 6.56 -12.16
CA ARG A 349 -19.00 5.34 -12.98
C ARG A 349 -19.65 4.12 -12.35
N THR A 350 -19.62 4.04 -11.03
CA THR A 350 -20.00 2.83 -10.28
C THR A 350 -21.17 3.06 -9.35
N ALA A 351 -21.48 4.31 -8.96
CA ALA A 351 -22.59 4.57 -8.08
C ALA A 351 -23.95 4.35 -8.78
N PRO A 352 -24.96 3.84 -8.06
CA PRO A 352 -26.31 3.73 -8.57
C PRO A 352 -26.97 5.11 -8.71
N PRO A 353 -28.04 5.26 -9.52
CA PRO A 353 -28.72 6.54 -9.73
C PRO A 353 -29.28 7.20 -8.47
N PHE A 354 -29.56 6.42 -7.42
CA PHE A 354 -30.03 6.92 -6.13
C PHE A 354 -28.91 7.40 -5.20
N CYS A 355 -27.63 7.26 -5.59
CA CYS A 355 -26.52 7.83 -4.84
C CYS A 355 -26.52 9.35 -5.00
N LEU A 356 -26.74 10.07 -3.90
CA LEU A 356 -26.68 11.53 -3.86
C LEU A 356 -25.52 11.99 -2.99
N THR A 357 -24.55 12.70 -3.59
CA THR A 357 -23.38 13.22 -2.86
C THR A 357 -23.78 14.07 -1.65
N GLN A 358 -24.86 14.85 -1.76
CA GLN A 358 -25.39 15.64 -0.63
C GLN A 358 -25.73 14.77 0.58
N ASN A 359 -26.30 13.58 0.37
CA ASN A 359 -26.68 12.68 1.45
C ASN A 359 -25.44 12.05 2.10
N LEU A 360 -24.42 11.73 1.30
CA LEU A 360 -23.14 11.24 1.80
C LEU A 360 -22.42 12.30 2.65
N SER A 361 -22.41 13.56 2.20
CA SER A 361 -21.82 14.68 2.93
C SER A 361 -22.59 15.04 4.20
N ASN A 362 -23.92 14.87 4.22
CA ASN A 362 -24.71 15.11 5.43
C ASN A 362 -24.40 14.08 6.54
N HIS A 363 -23.97 12.86 6.20
CA HIS A 363 -23.43 11.92 7.18
C HIS A 363 -22.08 12.37 7.76
N LEU A 364 -21.28 13.16 7.01
CA LEU A 364 -20.04 13.76 7.50
C LEU A 364 -20.27 14.97 8.42
N ASN A 365 -21.40 15.68 8.28
CA ASN A 365 -21.73 16.86 9.11
C ASN A 365 -22.46 16.52 10.42
N LEU A 366 -22.76 15.23 10.64
CA LEU A 366 -23.25 14.69 11.92
C LEU A 366 -22.11 14.08 12.77
N LEU A 367 -20.89 14.09 12.22
CA LEU A 367 -19.60 13.90 12.87
C LEU A 367 -19.03 15.27 13.22
#